data_AF-A0A389MN75-F1
#
_entry.id   AF-A0A389MN75-F1
#
_cell.length_a   1.000
_cell.length_b   1.000
_cell.length_c   1.000
_cell.angle_alpha   90.00
_cell.angle_beta   90.00
_cell.angle_gamma   90.00
#
_symmetry.space_group_name_H-M   'P 1'
#
loop_
_entity.id
_entity.type
_entity.pdbx_description
1 polymer ?
#
loop_
_entity_poly.entity_id
_entity_poly.type
_entity_poly.pdbx_seq_one_letter_code
_entity_poly.pdbx_strand_id
1 'polypeptide(L)' 'MSEQSEQPEQTREEWRAWFQPLYDDIKERAEREGRTPEEVAPEAVTHMMLHAAKPIAVVHGLIILGMLPIKLPDDFKR' A
#
# COMPACT_ATOMS: atom_id res chain seq x y z
N MET A 1 -20.87 1.80 -31.54
CA MET A 1 -20.87 2.61 -30.30
C MET A 1 -20.02 1.85 -29.30
N SER A 2 -19.09 2.57 -28.67
CA SER A 2 -17.94 2.03 -27.96
C SER A 2 -18.32 1.44 -26.61
N GLU A 3 -18.20 0.12 -26.46
CA GLU A 3 -18.10 -0.54 -25.16
C GLU A 3 -16.82 -1.39 -25.18
N GLN A 4 -15.69 -0.71 -25.20
CA GLN A 4 -14.41 -1.29 -24.84
C GLN A 4 -14.05 -0.76 -23.46
N SER A 5 -14.46 -1.54 -22.45
CA SER A 5 -13.72 -1.77 -21.21
C SER A 5 -13.00 -0.54 -20.65
N GLU A 6 -13.69 0.21 -19.79
CA GLU A 6 -13.06 1.01 -18.74
C GLU A 6 -12.26 0.04 -17.83
N GLN A 7 -11.03 -0.31 -18.24
CA GLN A 7 -9.97 -0.33 -17.25
C GLN A 7 -10.08 1.02 -16.54
N PRO A 8 -10.15 1.07 -15.20
CA PRO A 8 -10.05 2.36 -14.55
C PRO A 8 -8.81 3.01 -15.16
N GLU A 9 -8.95 4.20 -15.72
CA GLU A 9 -7.78 5.00 -16.00
C GLU A 9 -7.13 5.14 -14.63
N GLN A 10 -6.13 4.30 -14.35
CA GLN A 10 -5.20 4.41 -13.24
C GLN A 10 -4.43 5.70 -13.48
N THR A 11 -5.11 6.83 -13.35
CA THR A 11 -4.60 8.11 -13.79
C THR A 11 -3.45 8.47 -12.87
N ARG A 12 -2.50 9.22 -13.41
CA ARG A 12 -1.42 9.80 -12.63
C ARG A 12 -1.94 10.60 -11.43
N GLU A 13 -3.15 11.15 -11.51
CA GLU A 13 -3.78 11.94 -10.46
C GLU A 13 -4.29 11.07 -9.30
N GLU A 14 -4.92 9.93 -9.59
CA GLU A 14 -5.33 8.97 -8.56
C GLU A 14 -4.12 8.39 -7.83
N TRP A 15 -3.08 8.01 -8.56
CA TRP A 15 -1.82 7.56 -7.96
C TRP A 15 -1.15 8.63 -7.11
N ARG A 16 -1.22 9.90 -7.54
CA ARG A 16 -0.70 11.02 -6.74
C ARG A 16 -1.51 11.20 -5.46
N ALA A 17 -2.83 11.16 -5.53
CA ALA A 17 -3.71 11.28 -4.37
C ALA A 17 -3.48 10.12 -3.38
N TRP A 18 -3.30 8.90 -3.90
CA TRP A 18 -3.02 7.71 -3.10
C TRP A 18 -1.71 7.82 -2.31
N PHE A 19 -0.65 8.36 -2.92
CA PHE A 19 0.65 8.52 -2.27
C PHE A 19 0.82 9.85 -1.52
N GLN A 20 -0.16 10.76 -1.56
CA GLN A 20 -0.07 12.05 -0.88
C GLN A 20 0.28 11.94 0.61
N PRO A 21 -0.34 11.02 1.40
CA PRO A 21 0.02 10.87 2.81
C PRO A 21 1.47 10.44 3.04
N LEU A 22 2.03 9.61 2.15
CA LEU A 22 3.44 9.20 2.22
C LEU A 22 4.37 10.39 1.93
N TYR A 23 4.02 11.24 0.95
CA TYR A 23 4.80 12.44 0.67
C TYR A 23 4.77 13.44 1.82
N ASP A 24 3.63 13.57 2.50
CA ASP A 24 3.50 14.45 3.65
C ASP A 24 4.34 13.94 4.84
N ASP A 25 4.32 12.63 5.12
CA ASP A 25 5.17 11.99 6.14
C ASP A 25 6.67 12.19 5.84
N ILE A 26 7.08 12.00 4.58
CA ILE A 26 8.47 12.22 4.14
C ILE A 26 8.89 13.67 4.39
N LYS A 27 8.05 14.66 4.07
CA LYS A 27 8.35 16.08 4.28
C LYS A 27 8.44 16.43 5.76
N GLU A 28 7.45 16.03 6.56
CA GLU A 28 7.44 16.27 8.00
C GLU A 28 8.69 15.66 8.66
N ARG A 29 9.06 14.45 8.23
CA ARG A 29 10.22 13.75 8.75
C ARG A 29 11.54 14.41 8.34
N ALA A 30 11.65 14.87 7.10
CA ALA A 30 12.80 15.62 6.62
C ALA A 30 13.00 16.92 7.41
N GLU A 31 11.92 17.68 7.63
CA GLU A 31 11.93 18.90 8.44
C GLU A 31 12.32 18.63 9.89
N ARG A 32 11.77 17.59 10.50
CA ARG A 32 12.05 17.21 11.89
C ARG A 32 13.48 16.72 12.09
N GLU A 33 14.04 16.00 11.12
CA GLU A 33 15.37 15.39 11.21
C GLU A 33 16.47 16.29 10.63
N GLY A 34 16.12 17.43 10.00
CA GLY A 34 17.08 18.32 9.35
C GLY A 34 17.80 17.68 8.16
N ARG A 35 17.13 16.71 7.51
CA ARG A 35 17.64 15.91 6.38
C ARG A 35 16.87 16.28 5.10
N THR A 36 17.34 15.84 3.94
CA THR A 36 16.55 16.02 2.72
C THR A 36 15.44 14.96 2.62
N PRO A 37 14.33 15.26 1.92
CA PRO A 37 13.27 14.28 1.63
C PRO A 37 13.79 12.97 1.02
N GLU A 38 14.81 13.04 0.15
CA GLU A 38 15.41 11.88 -0.51
C GLU A 38 16.13 10.96 0.48
N GLU A 39 16.74 11.52 1.53
CA GLU A 39 17.44 10.76 2.55
C GLU A 39 16.48 9.98 3.46
N VAL A 40 15.29 10.53 3.74
CA VAL A 40 14.30 9.93 4.65
C VAL A 40 13.27 9.06 3.92
N ALA A 41 13.11 9.23 2.61
CA ALA A 41 12.11 8.50 1.81
C ALA A 41 12.21 6.97 1.93
N PRO A 42 13.40 6.32 1.84
CA PRO A 42 13.49 4.87 1.99
C PRO A 42 13.02 4.37 3.36
N GLU A 43 13.28 5.14 4.41
CA GLU A 43 12.90 4.82 5.79
C GLU A 43 11.39 4.97 6.01
N ALA A 44 10.78 6.02 5.46
CA ALA A 44 9.34 6.23 5.47
C ALA A 44 8.58 5.15 4.68
N VAL A 45 9.06 4.79 3.49
CA VAL A 45 8.50 3.69 2.69
C VAL A 45 8.61 2.35 3.43
N THR A 46 9.76 2.07 4.05
CA THR A 46 9.94 0.85 4.84
C THR A 46 8.99 0.79 6.02
N HIS A 47 8.81 1.91 6.73
CA HIS A 47 7.88 2.01 7.84
C HIS A 47 6.42 1.78 7.40
N MET A 48 6.01 2.38 6.28
CA MET A 48 4.69 2.16 5.66
C MET A 48 4.50 0.67 5.29
N MET A 49 5.50 0.04 4.68
CA MET A 49 5.44 -1.38 4.29
C MET A 49 5.37 -2.30 5.51
N LEU A 50 6.09 -2.02 6.59
CA LEU A 50 5.99 -2.78 7.84
C LEU A 50 4.62 -2.63 8.51
N HIS A 51 4.04 -1.43 8.48
CA HIS A 51 2.69 -1.17 8.96
C HIS A 51 1.62 -1.86 8.11
N ALA A 52 1.81 -1.99 6.79
CA ALA A 52 0.93 -2.76 5.91
C ALA A 52 1.12 -4.27 6.05
N ALA A 53 2.36 -4.72 6.28
CA ALA A 53 2.70 -6.14 6.43
C ALA A 53 2.04 -6.78 7.66
N LYS A 54 1.85 -6.02 8.76
CA LYS A 54 1.21 -6.52 9.99
C LYS A 54 -0.27 -6.91 9.77
N PRO A 55 -1.16 -6.04 9.27
CA PRO A 55 -2.52 -6.41 8.89
C PRO A 55 -2.57 -7.57 7.91
N ILE A 56 -1.69 -7.59 6.90
CA ILE A 56 -1.63 -8.67 5.91
C ILE A 56 -1.24 -10.00 6.59
N ALA A 57 -0.23 -10.01 7.45
CA ALA A 57 0.19 -11.20 8.19
C ALA A 57 -0.89 -11.71 9.15
N VAL A 58 -1.63 -10.80 9.81
CA VAL A 58 -2.78 -11.15 10.66
C VAL A 58 -3.90 -11.78 9.85
N VAL A 59 -4.30 -11.18 8.73
CA VAL A 59 -5.32 -11.73 7.82
C VAL A 59 -4.88 -13.09 7.29
N HIS A 60 -3.61 -13.23 6.87
CA HIS A 60 -3.05 -14.49 6.41
C HIS A 60 -3.08 -15.57 7.49
N GLY A 61 -2.70 -15.25 8.73
CA GLY A 61 -2.80 -16.16 9.88
C GLY A 61 -4.24 -16.59 10.16
N LEU A 62 -5.20 -15.67 10.12
CA LEU A 62 -6.62 -15.98 10.32
C LEU A 62 -7.20 -16.88 9.21
N ILE A 63 -6.72 -16.75 7.97
CA ILE A 63 -7.08 -17.64 6.86
C ILE A 63 -6.51 -19.05 7.09
N ILE A 64 -5.22 -19.16 7.42
CA ILE A 64 -4.57 -20.47 7.68
C ILE A 64 -5.26 -21.20 8.83
N LEU A 65 -5.66 -20.47 9.88
CA LEU A 65 -6.35 -21.03 11.04
C LEU A 65 -7.84 -21.31 10.79
N GLY A 66 -8.37 -21.06 9.58
CA GLY A 66 -9.77 -21.27 9.24
C GLY A 66 -10.75 -20.36 9.97
N MET A 67 -10.26 -19.27 10.58
CA MET A 67 -11.04 -18.35 11.40
C MET A 67 -11.71 -17.24 10.58
N LEU A 68 -11.29 -17.05 9.33
CA LEU A 68 -11.93 -16.18 8.35
C LEU A 68 -12.48 -17.02 7.20
N PRO A 69 -13.81 -17.03 6.94
CA PRO A 69 -14.39 -17.72 5.79
C PRO A 69 -14.18 -16.90 4.51
N ILE A 70 -12.92 -16.72 4.12
CA ILE A 70 -12.56 -16.12 2.85
C ILE A 70 -12.41 -17.28 1.86
N LYS A 71 -13.32 -17.39 0.89
CA LYS A 71 -13.09 -18.23 -0.28
C LYS A 71 -11.98 -17.59 -1.09
N LEU A 72 -10.73 -17.99 -0.82
CA LEU A 72 -9.62 -17.65 -1.70
C LEU A 72 -9.92 -18.22 -3.10
N PRO A 73 -9.75 -17.43 -4.18
CA PRO A 73 -9.83 -17.93 -5.54
C PRO A 73 -8.94 -19.16 -5.71
N ASP A 74 -9.36 -20.13 -6.51
CA ASP A 74 -8.64 -21.40 -6.64
C ASP A 74 -7.19 -21.23 -7.14
N ASP A 75 -6.89 -20.12 -7.81
CA ASP A 75 -5.56 -19.75 -8.28
C ASP A 75 -4.57 -19.40 -7.15
N PHE A 76 -5.04 -19.12 -5.94
CA PHE A 76 -4.21 -18.82 -4.76
C PHE A 76 -3.80 -20.06 -3.94
N LYS A 77 -4.30 -21.26 -4.31
CA LYS A 77 -4.06 -22.50 -3.55
C LYS A 77 -2.87 -23.33 -4.09
N ARG A 78 -2.05 -22.78 -4.99
CA ARG A 78 -0.91 -23.47 -5.60
C ARG A 78 0.41 -23.17 -4.90
#